data_AF-A0A7V9J1K3-F1
#
_entry.id   AF-A0A7V9J1K3-F1
#
_cell.length_a   1.000
_cell.length_b   1.000
_cell.length_c   1.000
_cell.angle_alpha   90.00
_cell.angle_beta   90.00
_cell.angle_gamma   90.00
#
_symmetry.space_group_name_H-M   'P 1'
#
loop_
_entity.id
_entity.type
_entity.pdbx_description
1 polymer ?
#
loop_
_entity_poly.entity_id
_entity_poly.type
_entity_poly.pdbx_seq_one_letter_code
_entity_poly.pdbx_strand_id
1 'polypeptide(L)'
;VTAIGPPEAPKVKLGGGGGGCNLSATVGALTLWATRHRSGRALVEGCDFITDLGHRTHEGTRAELGYTGAGPQWLVTELGIFDFLDGRARLRQIYPDVTLEEVRSATGFELDHSDAGVVPPPDPAAVTILRALDPLGIRRREFGADELERRFRWAEDGSTCAACS
;
A
#
# COMPACT_ATOMS: atom_id res chain seq x y z
N VAL A 1 3.84 -5.02 -11.68
CA VAL A 1 3.32 -4.03 -12.68
C VAL A 1 3.61 -4.40 -14.15
N THR A 2 4.08 -5.63 -14.45
CA THR A 2 4.45 -6.03 -15.83
C THR A 2 3.33 -6.74 -16.59
N ALA A 3 2.73 -7.75 -15.96
CA ALA A 3 1.74 -8.63 -16.57
C ALA A 3 0.91 -9.36 -15.49
N ILE A 4 -0.23 -9.92 -15.90
CA ILE A 4 -1.08 -10.85 -15.14
C ILE A 4 -1.30 -12.09 -16.01
N GLY A 5 -1.16 -13.28 -15.44
CA GLY A 5 -1.14 -14.57 -16.12
C GLY A 5 0.26 -14.99 -16.61
N PRO A 6 0.34 -16.10 -17.38
CA PRO A 6 1.60 -16.71 -17.79
C PRO A 6 2.53 -15.73 -18.55
N PRO A 7 3.85 -15.71 -18.26
CA PRO A 7 4.78 -14.76 -18.88
C PRO A 7 4.85 -14.82 -20.41
N GLU A 8 4.72 -16.01 -20.99
CA GLU A 8 4.83 -16.23 -22.44
C GLU A 8 3.57 -15.79 -23.20
N ALA A 9 2.42 -15.78 -22.52
CA ALA A 9 1.12 -15.41 -23.08
C ALA A 9 0.25 -14.75 -22.00
N PRO A 10 0.57 -13.51 -21.59
CA PRO A 10 -0.10 -12.87 -20.46
C PRO A 10 -1.56 -12.55 -20.80
N LYS A 11 -2.46 -12.82 -19.85
CA LYS A 11 -3.87 -12.44 -19.96
C LYS A 11 -4.04 -10.93 -20.02
N VAL A 12 -3.22 -10.20 -19.26
CA VAL A 12 -3.19 -8.73 -19.25
C VAL A 12 -1.75 -8.27 -19.29
N LYS A 13 -1.39 -7.45 -20.28
CA LYS A 13 -0.12 -6.72 -20.31
C LYS A 13 -0.30 -5.36 -19.64
N LEU A 14 0.55 -5.06 -18.67
CA LEU A 14 0.57 -3.78 -17.95
C LEU A 14 1.71 -2.89 -18.46
N GLY A 15 1.84 -1.68 -17.89
CA GLY A 15 2.82 -0.67 -18.31
C GLY A 15 4.29 -1.13 -18.28
N GLY A 16 4.61 -2.18 -17.51
CA GLY A 16 5.99 -2.63 -17.31
C GLY A 16 6.65 -1.94 -16.12
N GLY A 17 7.82 -2.44 -15.72
CA GLY A 17 8.52 -1.95 -14.52
C GLY A 17 9.21 -0.61 -14.67
N GLY A 18 9.50 -0.18 -15.90
CA GLY A 18 10.42 0.94 -16.13
C GLY A 18 11.74 0.69 -15.40
N GLY A 19 12.10 1.57 -14.46
CA GLY A 19 13.29 1.42 -13.61
C GLY A 19 13.04 0.75 -12.25
N GLY A 20 11.82 0.28 -11.97
CA GLY A 20 11.43 -0.25 -10.66
C GLY A 20 12.29 -1.43 -10.19
N CYS A 21 12.71 -2.32 -11.11
CA CYS A 21 13.58 -3.44 -10.78
C CYS A 21 14.92 -2.99 -10.19
N ASN A 22 15.55 -1.97 -10.78
CA ASN A 22 16.81 -1.42 -10.28
C ASN A 22 16.61 -0.66 -8.96
N LEU A 23 15.53 0.12 -8.84
CA LEU A 23 15.22 0.84 -7.61
C LEU A 23 15.00 -0.13 -6.45
N SER A 24 14.08 -1.08 -6.62
CA SER A 24 13.77 -2.09 -5.60
C SER A 24 14.97 -2.97 -5.22
N ALA A 25 15.92 -3.17 -6.12
CA ALA A 25 17.16 -3.90 -5.85
C ALA A 25 18.18 -3.10 -5.01
N THR A 26 18.22 -1.77 -5.10
CA THR A 26 19.36 -0.98 -4.62
C THR A 26 19.03 0.10 -3.60
N VAL A 27 17.79 0.60 -3.54
CA VAL A 27 17.46 1.71 -2.64
C VAL A 27 17.37 1.25 -1.18
N GLY A 28 17.83 2.09 -0.26
CA GLY A 28 17.78 1.83 1.18
C GLY A 28 16.41 2.09 1.81
N ALA A 29 15.55 2.88 1.15
CA ALA A 29 14.20 3.20 1.63
C ALA A 29 13.20 3.07 0.47
N LEU A 30 12.28 2.10 0.58
CA LEU A 30 11.26 1.82 -0.41
C LEU A 30 9.89 1.72 0.28
N THR A 31 8.92 2.49 -0.20
CA THR A 31 7.52 2.41 0.23
C THR A 31 6.67 1.99 -0.96
N LEU A 32 5.87 0.95 -0.76
CA LEU A 32 4.87 0.49 -1.73
C LEU A 32 3.56 1.25 -1.49
N TRP A 33 2.90 1.63 -2.57
CA TRP A 33 1.62 2.35 -2.56
C TRP A 33 0.61 1.61 -3.45
N ALA A 34 -0.55 1.26 -2.90
CA ALA A 34 -1.61 0.59 -3.66
C ALA A 34 -2.99 1.13 -3.26
N THR A 35 -3.76 1.63 -4.22
CA THR A 35 -5.07 2.28 -3.96
C THR A 35 -6.28 1.39 -4.28
N ARG A 36 -6.03 0.09 -4.50
CA ARG A 36 -7.04 -0.90 -4.89
C ARG A 36 -6.94 -2.20 -4.09
N HIS A 37 -6.46 -2.12 -2.85
CA HIS A 37 -6.39 -3.23 -1.93
C HIS A 37 -7.76 -3.91 -1.75
N ARG A 38 -8.83 -3.16 -1.47
CA ARG A 38 -10.21 -3.64 -1.26
C ARG A 38 -10.75 -4.51 -2.40
N SER A 39 -10.17 -4.43 -3.59
CA SER A 39 -10.54 -5.29 -4.71
C SER A 39 -10.14 -6.76 -4.57
N GLY A 40 -9.32 -7.12 -3.58
CA GLY A 40 -8.79 -8.47 -3.38
C GLY A 40 -7.75 -8.91 -4.42
N ARG A 41 -7.33 -8.01 -5.32
CA ARG A 41 -6.44 -8.32 -6.45
C ARG A 41 -5.05 -7.67 -6.34
N ALA A 42 -4.83 -6.81 -5.35
CA ALA A 42 -3.58 -6.09 -5.20
C ALA A 42 -2.59 -6.81 -4.28
N LEU A 43 -3.06 -7.32 -3.14
CA LEU A 43 -2.25 -8.06 -2.18
C LEU A 43 -2.61 -9.54 -2.29
N VAL A 44 -1.83 -10.29 -3.05
CA VAL A 44 -2.04 -11.71 -3.36
C VAL A 44 -0.90 -12.55 -2.81
N GLU A 45 -1.14 -13.84 -2.57
CA GLU A 45 -0.12 -14.77 -2.07
C GLU A 45 1.15 -14.80 -2.96
N GLY A 46 0.96 -14.73 -4.29
CA GLY A 46 2.05 -14.73 -5.25
C GLY A 46 1.73 -13.89 -6.48
N CYS A 47 2.70 -13.06 -6.90
CA CYS A 47 2.61 -12.31 -8.15
C CYS A 47 2.86 -13.23 -9.34
N ASP A 48 2.07 -13.09 -10.40
CA ASP A 48 2.33 -13.79 -11.69
C ASP A 48 3.67 -13.39 -12.32
N PHE A 49 4.14 -12.17 -12.03
CA PHE A 49 5.41 -11.65 -12.48
C PHE A 49 6.04 -10.74 -11.41
N ILE A 50 7.27 -11.05 -11.01
CA ILE A 50 8.05 -10.22 -10.08
C ILE A 50 8.77 -9.13 -10.89
N THR A 51 8.15 -7.96 -10.96
CA THR A 51 8.78 -6.78 -11.58
C THR A 51 9.83 -6.16 -10.66
N ASP A 52 9.47 -6.04 -9.39
CA ASP A 52 10.20 -5.32 -8.36
C ASP A 52 10.52 -6.29 -7.23
N LEU A 53 11.77 -6.28 -6.76
CA LEU A 53 12.26 -7.23 -5.78
C LEU A 53 11.72 -6.89 -4.39
N GLY A 54 10.98 -7.83 -3.79
CA GLY A 54 10.59 -7.78 -2.39
C GLY A 54 11.71 -8.20 -1.43
N HIS A 55 11.35 -8.81 -0.31
CA HIS A 55 12.31 -9.34 0.67
C HIS A 55 12.81 -10.75 0.35
N ARG A 56 11.99 -11.54 -0.35
CA ARG A 56 12.28 -12.93 -0.71
C ARG A 56 11.74 -13.22 -2.10
N THR A 57 12.47 -14.07 -2.82
CA THR A 57 12.04 -14.66 -4.10
C THR A 57 12.18 -16.17 -4.04
N HIS A 58 11.76 -16.86 -5.10
CA HIS A 58 12.03 -18.28 -5.25
C HIS A 58 13.52 -18.61 -5.43
N GLU A 59 14.35 -17.64 -5.84
CA GLU A 59 15.80 -17.83 -6.05
C GLU A 59 16.63 -17.60 -4.79
N GLY A 60 16.06 -16.92 -3.79
CA GLY A 60 16.73 -16.62 -2.53
C GLY A 60 16.31 -15.30 -1.91
N THR A 61 17.02 -14.95 -0.84
CA THR A 61 16.96 -13.66 -0.17
C THR A 61 17.74 -12.59 -0.93
N ARG A 62 17.49 -11.33 -0.58
CA ARG A 62 18.21 -10.18 -1.17
C ARG A 62 19.73 -10.30 -1.00
N ALA A 63 20.19 -10.73 0.17
CA ALA A 63 21.62 -10.87 0.50
C ALA A 63 22.29 -11.98 -0.32
N GLU A 64 21.64 -13.14 -0.46
CA GLU A 64 22.15 -14.27 -1.26
C GLU A 64 22.29 -13.90 -2.74
N LEU A 65 21.40 -13.05 -3.23
CA LEU A 65 21.39 -12.58 -4.62
C LEU A 65 22.26 -11.33 -4.84
N GLY A 66 22.95 -10.83 -3.82
CA GLY A 66 23.87 -9.70 -3.91
C GLY A 66 23.21 -8.31 -4.04
N TYR A 67 21.91 -8.20 -3.71
CA TYR A 67 21.19 -6.93 -3.77
C TYR A 67 21.44 -6.08 -2.52
N THR A 68 21.75 -4.80 -2.73
CA THR A 68 22.19 -3.86 -1.67
C THR A 68 21.05 -3.07 -1.02
N GLY A 69 19.88 -3.00 -1.66
CA GLY A 69 18.74 -2.29 -1.10
C GLY A 69 18.12 -3.01 0.09
N ALA A 70 17.39 -2.27 0.93
CA ALA A 70 16.77 -2.80 2.15
C ALA A 70 15.44 -3.55 1.91
N GLY A 71 14.92 -3.52 0.68
CA GLY A 71 13.57 -4.00 0.36
C GLY A 71 12.48 -3.01 0.81
N PRO A 72 11.20 -3.34 0.59
CA PRO A 72 10.10 -2.48 1.00
C PRO A 72 10.04 -2.37 2.52
N GLN A 73 10.04 -1.15 3.05
CA GLN A 73 9.92 -0.88 4.48
C GLN A 73 8.46 -0.66 4.89
N TRP A 74 7.70 -0.07 3.98
CA TRP A 74 6.29 0.23 4.19
C TRP A 74 5.48 -0.19 2.99
N LEU A 75 4.27 -0.65 3.25
CA LEU A 75 3.21 -0.77 2.25
C LEU A 75 2.03 0.05 2.79
N VAL A 76 1.60 1.03 2.01
CA VAL A 76 0.46 1.87 2.36
C VAL A 76 -0.62 1.63 1.32
N THR A 77 -1.83 1.37 1.82
CA THR A 77 -3.01 1.12 1.01
C THR A 77 -4.13 2.07 1.38
N GLU A 78 -5.24 2.04 0.63
CA GLU A 78 -6.45 2.73 1.05
C GLU A 78 -7.10 2.11 2.31
N LEU A 79 -6.73 0.88 2.70
CA LEU A 79 -7.28 0.19 3.87
C LEU A 79 -6.41 0.31 5.13
N GLY A 80 -5.09 0.45 4.97
CA GLY A 80 -4.18 0.48 6.09
C GLY A 80 -2.71 0.60 5.73
N ILE A 81 -1.90 0.67 6.79
CA ILE A 81 -0.45 0.83 6.78
C ILE A 81 0.18 -0.47 7.29
N PHE A 82 1.14 -0.98 6.54
CA PHE A 82 1.85 -2.22 6.79
C PHE A 82 3.34 -1.94 6.87
N ASP A 83 4.02 -2.60 7.80
CA ASP A 83 5.47 -2.76 7.78
C ASP A 83 5.84 -4.18 7.32
N PHE A 84 7.13 -4.51 7.41
CA PHE A 84 7.62 -5.85 7.11
C PHE A 84 8.40 -6.42 8.31
N LEU A 85 7.89 -7.51 8.88
CA LEU A 85 8.56 -8.28 9.93
C LEU A 85 9.09 -9.58 9.31
N ASP A 86 10.40 -9.83 9.42
CA ASP A 86 11.07 -11.00 8.83
C ASP A 86 10.78 -11.18 7.32
N GLY A 87 10.62 -10.05 6.62
CA GLY A 87 10.32 -9.99 5.19
C GLY A 87 8.86 -10.29 4.81
N ARG A 88 7.96 -10.42 5.79
CA ARG A 88 6.51 -10.60 5.58
C ARG A 88 5.75 -9.33 5.96
N ALA A 89 4.74 -8.98 5.18
CA ALA A 89 3.90 -7.84 5.48
C ALA A 89 3.14 -8.06 6.80
N ARG A 90 3.14 -7.05 7.66
CA ARG A 90 2.40 -7.03 8.93
C ARG A 90 1.58 -5.75 9.02
N LEU A 91 0.32 -5.88 9.38
CA LEU A 91 -0.58 -4.75 9.54
C LEU A 91 -0.21 -3.97 10.80
N ARG A 92 0.06 -2.67 10.63
CA ARG A 92 0.39 -1.77 11.73
C ARG A 92 -0.78 -0.87 12.08
N GLN A 93 -1.49 -0.36 11.09
CA GLN A 93 -2.61 0.56 11.33
C GLN A 93 -3.70 0.41 10.28
N ILE A 94 -4.96 0.61 10.68
CA ILE A 94 -6.12 0.76 9.79
C ILE A 94 -6.72 2.16 9.90
N TYR A 95 -7.43 2.61 8.86
CA TYR A 95 -8.16 3.86 8.92
C TYR A 95 -9.44 3.73 9.78
N PRO A 96 -9.98 4.82 10.35
CA PRO A 96 -11.07 4.73 11.33
C PRO A 96 -12.37 4.10 10.84
N ASP A 97 -12.65 4.18 9.54
CA ASP A 97 -13.80 3.56 8.88
C ASP A 97 -13.52 2.16 8.33
N VAL A 98 -12.34 1.60 8.59
CA VAL A 98 -11.93 0.28 8.12
C VAL A 98 -11.92 -0.69 9.28
N THR A 99 -12.52 -1.85 9.07
CA THR A 99 -12.49 -2.98 9.99
C THR A 99 -11.34 -3.93 9.66
N LEU A 100 -10.85 -4.66 10.65
CA LEU A 100 -9.84 -5.69 10.43
C LEU A 100 -10.33 -6.78 9.46
N GLU A 101 -11.62 -7.13 9.49
CA GLU A 101 -12.18 -8.13 8.60
C GLU A 101 -12.20 -7.68 7.13
N GLU A 102 -12.43 -6.40 6.85
CA GLU A 102 -12.28 -5.85 5.50
C GLU A 102 -10.83 -5.98 5.00
N VAL A 103 -9.84 -5.69 5.85
CA VAL A 103 -8.43 -5.86 5.48
C VAL A 103 -8.12 -7.33 5.18
N ARG A 104 -8.54 -8.24 6.07
CA ARG A 104 -8.28 -9.68 5.93
C ARG A 104 -8.94 -10.26 4.68
N SER A 105 -10.20 -9.92 4.43
CA SER A 105 -10.93 -10.39 3.24
C SER A 105 -10.35 -9.85 1.92
N ALA A 106 -9.69 -8.69 1.96
CA ALA A 106 -9.01 -8.09 0.81
C ALA A 106 -7.54 -8.53 0.64
N THR A 107 -6.98 -9.26 1.61
CA THR A 107 -5.59 -9.73 1.62
C THR A 107 -5.53 -11.22 1.28
N GLY A 108 -4.84 -11.58 0.21
CA GLY A 108 -4.75 -12.96 -0.27
C GLY A 108 -3.75 -13.86 0.46
N PHE A 109 -3.20 -13.42 1.59
CA PHE A 109 -2.20 -14.12 2.40
C PHE A 109 -2.48 -13.92 3.90
N GLU A 110 -1.93 -14.80 4.73
CA GLU A 110 -2.06 -14.69 6.19
C GLU A 110 -1.39 -13.42 6.71
N LEU A 111 -2.15 -12.67 7.53
CA LEU A 111 -1.78 -11.32 7.96
C LEU A 111 -1.62 -11.24 9.47
N ASP A 112 -0.39 -10.97 9.92
CA ASP A 112 -0.15 -10.55 11.30
C ASP A 112 -0.70 -9.14 11.51
N HIS A 113 -1.56 -9.02 12.52
CA HIS A 113 -2.25 -7.79 12.92
C HIS A 113 -2.30 -7.65 14.46
N SER A 114 -1.47 -8.42 15.17
CA SER A 114 -1.47 -8.50 16.64
C SER A 114 -1.30 -7.13 17.31
N ASP A 115 -0.51 -6.25 16.69
CA ASP A 115 -0.23 -4.89 17.16
C ASP A 115 -0.98 -3.81 16.36
N ALA A 116 -1.98 -4.17 15.56
CA ALA A 116 -2.63 -3.22 14.65
C ALA A 116 -3.44 -2.18 15.43
N GLY A 117 -3.09 -0.90 15.24
CA GLY A 117 -3.81 0.25 15.78
C GLY A 117 -4.70 0.94 14.75
N VAL A 118 -5.23 2.10 15.14
CA VAL A 118 -5.89 3.02 14.21
C VAL A 118 -4.91 4.13 13.84
N VAL A 119 -4.91 4.55 12.57
CA VAL A 119 -4.15 5.72 12.12
C VAL A 119 -4.64 6.94 12.92
N PRO A 120 -3.79 7.86 13.41
CA PRO A 120 -4.26 9.09 14.05
C PRO A 120 -4.83 10.09 13.02
N PRO A 121 -5.62 11.10 13.44
CA PRO A 121 -6.04 12.16 12.54
C PRO A 121 -4.84 12.88 11.93
N PRO A 122 -4.92 13.30 10.66
CA PRO A 122 -3.83 14.07 10.06
C PRO A 122 -3.71 15.43 10.73
N ASP A 123 -2.48 15.95 10.83
CA ASP A 123 -2.22 17.32 11.27
C ASP A 123 -2.98 18.32 10.37
N PRO A 124 -3.83 19.21 10.93
CA PRO A 124 -4.52 20.26 10.17
C PRO A 124 -3.59 21.12 9.32
N ALA A 125 -2.36 21.39 9.78
CA ALA A 125 -1.37 22.15 9.01
C ALA A 125 -0.92 21.37 7.76
N ALA A 126 -0.66 20.07 7.89
CA ALA A 126 -0.32 19.20 6.77
C ALA A 126 -1.46 19.10 5.76
N VAL A 127 -2.72 19.03 6.22
CA VAL A 127 -3.89 19.04 5.33
C VAL A 127 -3.99 20.36 4.55
N THR A 128 -3.73 21.49 5.21
CA THR A 128 -3.72 22.81 4.57
C THR A 128 -2.66 22.90 3.48
N ILE A 129 -1.44 22.44 3.78
CA ILE A 129 -0.33 22.37 2.82
C ILE A 129 -0.69 21.47 1.64
N LEU A 130 -1.25 20.28 1.90
CA LEU A 130 -1.67 19.35 0.84
C LEU A 130 -2.70 19.98 -0.10
N ARG A 131 -3.69 20.69 0.43
CA ARG A 131 -4.70 21.40 -0.38
C ARG A 131 -4.08 22.52 -1.22
N ALA A 132 -3.06 23.20 -0.70
CA ALA A 132 -2.34 24.23 -1.44
C ALA A 132 -1.42 23.65 -2.54
N LEU A 133 -0.78 22.51 -2.28
CA LEU A 133 0.11 21.83 -3.23
C LEU A 133 -0.64 21.11 -4.36
N ASP A 134 -1.84 20.60 -4.08
CA ASP A 134 -2.67 19.89 -5.05
C ASP A 134 -4.06 20.56 -5.20
N PRO A 135 -4.10 21.80 -5.74
CA PRO A 135 -5.35 22.56 -5.87
C PRO A 135 -6.33 21.93 -6.87
N LEU A 136 -5.82 21.13 -7.81
CA LEU A 136 -6.64 20.40 -8.79
C LEU A 136 -7.13 19.05 -8.27
N GLY A 137 -6.69 18.63 -7.08
CA GLY A 137 -7.07 17.36 -6.49
C GLY A 137 -6.62 16.15 -7.32
N ILE A 138 -5.49 16.22 -8.02
CA ILE A 138 -4.96 15.16 -8.87
C ILE A 138 -4.79 13.85 -8.09
N ARG A 139 -4.37 13.93 -6.81
CA ARG A 139 -4.22 12.74 -5.94
C ARG A 139 -5.51 11.92 -5.84
N ARG A 140 -6.68 12.57 -5.97
CA ARG A 140 -7.99 11.91 -5.90
C ARG A 140 -8.21 10.94 -7.07
N ARG A 141 -7.54 11.16 -8.20
CA ARG A 141 -7.67 10.30 -9.40
C ARG A 141 -7.06 8.91 -9.21
N GLU A 142 -6.23 8.71 -8.19
CA GLU A 142 -5.64 7.42 -7.89
C GLU A 142 -6.64 6.43 -7.28
N PHE A 143 -7.74 6.95 -6.72
CA PHE A 143 -8.73 6.18 -5.98
C PHE A 143 -9.97 5.88 -6.82
N GLY A 144 -10.67 4.79 -6.49
CA GLY A 144 -11.99 4.48 -7.03
C GLY A 144 -13.07 5.45 -6.52
N ALA A 145 -14.23 5.49 -7.18
CA ALA A 145 -15.34 6.37 -6.79
C ALA A 145 -15.78 6.14 -5.33
N ASP A 146 -15.97 4.88 -4.95
CA ASP A 146 -16.39 4.49 -3.59
C ASP A 146 -15.38 4.96 -2.52
N GLU A 147 -14.08 4.85 -2.82
CA GLU A 147 -13.01 5.30 -1.93
C GLU A 147 -13.01 6.83 -1.74
N LEU A 148 -13.45 7.60 -2.74
CA LEU A 148 -13.57 9.06 -2.65
C LEU A 148 -14.78 9.52 -1.85
N GLU A 149 -15.76 8.64 -1.65
CA GLU A 149 -16.97 8.90 -0.86
C GLU A 149 -16.80 8.56 0.62
N ARG A 150 -15.77 7.79 0.98
CA ARG A 150 -15.45 7.47 2.37
C ARG A 150 -15.32 8.72 3.23
N ARG A 151 -15.97 8.68 4.39
CA ARG A 151 -15.91 9.73 5.41
C ARG A 151 -15.79 9.04 6.77
N PHE A 152 -14.91 9.53 7.61
CA PHE A 152 -14.81 9.12 9.00
C PHE A 152 -14.75 10.34 9.89
N ARG A 153 -15.30 10.19 11.10
CA ARG A 153 -15.23 11.20 12.15
C ARG A 153 -14.13 10.82 13.12
N TRP A 154 -13.40 11.83 13.57
CA TRP A 154 -12.45 11.71 14.66
C TRP A 154 -13.14 12.31 15.89
N ALA A 155 -13.59 11.44 16.80
CA ALA A 155 -14.24 11.72 18.11
C ALA A 155 -15.76 12.07 18.15
N GLU A 156 -16.38 11.63 19.25
CA GLU A 156 -17.78 11.75 19.66
C GLU A 156 -18.11 13.04 20.45
N ASP A 157 -17.12 13.91 20.69
CA ASP A 157 -17.29 15.13 21.51
C ASP A 157 -17.77 16.36 20.71
N GLY A 158 -18.10 16.18 19.43
CA GLY A 158 -18.59 17.27 18.58
C GLY A 158 -17.53 18.30 18.20
N SER A 159 -16.24 18.05 18.47
CA SER A 159 -15.17 18.82 17.85
C SER A 159 -15.15 18.50 16.35
N THR A 160 -15.84 19.33 15.57
CA THR A 160 -15.84 19.22 14.12
C THR A 160 -14.40 19.29 13.64
N CYS A 161 -13.93 18.19 13.07
CA CYS A 161 -12.71 18.13 12.29
C CYS A 161 -12.63 19.37 11.40
N ALA A 162 -11.67 20.26 11.69
CA ALA A 162 -11.46 21.49 10.91
C ALA A 162 -11.07 21.19 9.44
N ALA A 163 -10.78 19.92 9.11
CA ALA A 163 -10.55 19.45 7.75
C ALA A 163 -11.82 18.93 7.05
N CYS A 164 -13.00 18.98 7.70
CA CYS A 164 -14.29 18.63 7.07
C CYS A 164 -15.03 19.82 6.44
N SER A 165 -14.47 21.03 6.49
CA SER A 165 -14.94 22.20 5.73
C SER A 165 -14.06 22.52 4.52
#